data_AF-A0A7S4MF05-F1
#
_entry.id   AF-A0A7S4MF05-F1
#
_cell.length_a   1.000
_cell.length_b   1.000
_cell.length_c   1.000
_cell.angle_alpha   90.00
_cell.angle_beta   90.00
_cell.angle_gamma   90.00
#
_symmetry.space_group_name_H-M   'P 1'
#
loop_
_entity.id
_entity.type
_entity.pdbx_description
1 polymer ?
#
loop_
_entity_poly.entity_id
_entity_poly.type
_entity_poly.pdbx_seq_one_letter_code
_entity_poly.pdbx_strand_id
1 'polypeptide(L)'
;LGLLPCRDTRVPRTANVIKRADHKIWRCESGGELLEYLGKSFPQISDISSFVSTAEADAFVAGKPGSFPQPQFARQLVAHSGGTHLVLLGDAAHAFPPDVGQGVNSALEDVTALLRVMRQTGALPAESTAVAGADTLHI
;
A
#
# COMPACT_ATOMS: atom_id res chain seq x y z
N LEU A 1 -3.11 -2.15 8.03
CA LEU A 1 -2.21 -1.77 6.93
C LEU A 1 -0.89 -2.49 7.14
N GLY A 2 -0.36 -3.17 6.11
CA GLY A 2 0.94 -3.85 6.20
C GLY A 2 2.04 -2.86 6.59
N LEU A 3 2.96 -3.29 7.45
CA LEU A 3 4.10 -2.47 7.84
C LEU A 3 4.89 -2.05 6.60
N LEU A 4 5.37 -0.80 6.60
CA LEU A 4 6.38 -0.35 5.65
C LEU A 4 7.58 -1.31 5.69
N PRO A 5 8.37 -1.41 4.60
CA PRO A 5 9.57 -2.23 4.58
C PRO A 5 10.46 -1.94 5.79
N CYS A 6 10.53 -2.88 6.73
CA CYS A 6 11.38 -2.76 7.91
C CYS A 6 12.80 -3.22 7.55
N ARG A 7 13.83 -2.44 7.88
CA ARG A 7 15.22 -2.88 7.70
C ARG A 7 15.62 -3.98 8.68
N ASP A 8 15.00 -3.99 9.86
CA ASP A 8 15.28 -4.98 10.90
C ASP A 8 14.73 -6.35 10.50
N THR A 9 15.64 -7.31 10.30
CA THR A 9 15.31 -8.68 9.92
C THR A 9 14.71 -9.50 11.06
N ARG A 10 14.76 -8.99 12.30
CA ARG A 10 14.13 -9.61 13.47
C ARG A 10 12.65 -9.28 13.56
N VAL A 11 12.17 -8.29 12.81
CA VAL A 11 10.76 -7.92 12.76
C VAL A 11 10.03 -8.84 11.78
N PRO A 12 8.95 -9.53 12.20
CA PRO A 12 8.16 -10.37 11.30
C PRO A 12 7.69 -9.59 10.09
N ARG A 13 7.79 -10.22 8.91
CA ARG A 13 7.27 -9.66 7.67
C ARG A 13 5.77 -9.91 7.62
N THR A 14 5.00 -8.87 7.33
CA THR A 14 3.56 -9.03 7.11
C THR A 14 3.31 -9.53 5.70
N ALA A 15 2.50 -10.58 5.56
CA ALA A 15 1.88 -10.96 4.30
C ALA A 15 0.42 -10.50 4.29
N ASN A 16 0.01 -9.81 3.23
CA ASN A 16 -1.38 -9.39 3.06
C ASN A 16 -2.07 -10.32 2.07
N VAL A 17 -3.22 -10.87 2.45
CA VAL A 17 -4.09 -11.59 1.51
C VAL A 17 -5.19 -10.65 1.05
N ILE A 18 -5.28 -10.45 -0.27
CA ILE A 18 -6.28 -9.57 -0.89
C ILE A 18 -7.04 -10.40 -1.91
N LYS A 19 -8.30 -10.71 -1.59
CA LYS A 19 -9.20 -11.54 -2.40
C LYS A 19 -10.62 -11.01 -2.33
N ARG A 20 -11.45 -11.42 -3.30
CA ARG A 20 -12.88 -11.13 -3.31
C ARG A 20 -13.56 -11.70 -2.06
N ALA A 21 -14.66 -11.08 -1.63
CA ALA A 21 -15.36 -11.43 -0.39
C ALA A 21 -15.87 -12.88 -0.35
N ASP A 22 -16.12 -13.50 -1.50
CA ASP A 22 -16.61 -14.87 -1.64
C ASP A 22 -15.50 -15.93 -1.66
N HIS A 23 -14.23 -15.52 -1.64
CA HIS A 23 -13.08 -16.40 -1.76
C HIS A 23 -12.97 -17.37 -0.58
N LYS A 24 -12.63 -18.63 -0.88
CA LYS A 24 -12.55 -19.75 0.08
C LYS A 24 -11.68 -19.50 1.31
N ILE A 25 -10.64 -18.67 1.19
CA ILE A 25 -9.76 -18.34 2.33
C ILE A 25 -10.50 -17.63 3.47
N TRP A 26 -11.59 -16.91 3.16
CA TRP A 26 -12.42 -16.23 4.16
C TRP A 26 -13.41 -17.16 4.86
N ARG A 27 -13.42 -18.44 4.50
CA ARG A 27 -14.30 -19.47 5.07
C ARG A 27 -13.56 -20.45 5.99
N CYS A 28 -12.24 -20.28 6.17
CA CYS A 28 -11.49 -21.06 7.14
C CYS A 28 -11.98 -20.71 8.55
N GLU A 29 -12.29 -21.71 9.37
CA GLU A 29 -12.81 -21.53 10.73
C GLU A 29 -11.75 -21.79 11.81
N SER A 30 -10.58 -22.30 11.43
CA SER A 30 -9.43 -22.47 12.32
C SER A 30 -8.10 -22.20 11.63
N GLY A 31 -7.06 -21.89 12.42
CA GLY A 31 -5.70 -21.74 11.91
C GLY A 31 -5.18 -23.02 11.25
N GLY A 32 -5.59 -24.20 11.71
CA GLY A 32 -5.27 -25.47 11.08
C GLY A 32 -5.79 -25.58 9.64
N GLU A 33 -7.07 -25.23 9.43
CA GLU A 33 -7.67 -25.19 8.09
C GLU A 33 -6.98 -24.16 7.18
N LEU A 34 -6.60 -23.00 7.73
CA LEU A 34 -5.87 -21.99 6.99
C LEU A 34 -4.49 -22.49 6.57
N LEU A 35 -3.74 -23.13 7.47
CA LEU A 35 -2.41 -23.67 7.16
C LEU A 35 -2.50 -24.78 6.11
N GLU A 36 -3.47 -25.69 6.22
CA GLU A 36 -3.71 -26.72 5.20
C GLU A 36 -4.05 -26.08 3.84
N TYR A 37 -4.91 -25.06 3.84
CA TYR A 37 -5.27 -24.31 2.67
C TYR A 37 -4.06 -23.64 1.99
N LEU A 38 -3.21 -22.98 2.78
CA LEU A 38 -2.01 -22.31 2.30
C LEU A 38 -0.99 -23.32 1.76
N GLY A 39 -0.78 -24.45 2.46
CA GLY A 39 0.11 -25.52 1.99
C GLY A 39 -0.32 -26.10 0.63
N LYS A 40 -1.62 -26.31 0.43
CA LYS A 40 -2.17 -26.72 -0.89
C LYS A 40 -2.04 -25.63 -1.95
N SER A 41 -2.14 -24.35 -1.55
CA SER A 41 -2.08 -23.21 -2.47
C SER A 41 -0.65 -22.85 -2.89
N PHE A 42 0.34 -23.20 -2.08
CA PHE A 42 1.76 -22.94 -2.31
C PHE A 42 2.59 -24.22 -2.20
N PRO A 43 2.42 -25.20 -3.11
CA PRO A 43 3.09 -26.50 -3.03
C PRO A 43 4.63 -26.40 -3.14
N GLN A 44 5.16 -25.27 -3.62
CA GLN A 44 6.59 -24.98 -3.62
C GLN A 44 7.18 -24.74 -2.21
N ILE A 45 6.32 -24.50 -1.21
CA ILE A 45 6.71 -24.35 0.18
C ILE A 45 6.45 -25.68 0.87
N SER A 46 7.52 -26.42 1.17
CA SER A 46 7.44 -27.76 1.75
C SER A 46 6.83 -27.78 3.15
N ASP A 47 7.02 -26.70 3.91
CA ASP A 47 6.45 -26.52 5.25
C ASP A 47 5.97 -25.08 5.44
N ILE A 48 4.67 -24.86 5.26
CA ILE A 48 4.06 -23.54 5.46
C ILE A 48 4.07 -23.10 6.92
N SER A 49 4.10 -24.04 7.86
CA SER A 49 4.11 -23.75 9.30
C SER A 49 5.42 -23.12 9.77
N SER A 50 6.48 -23.24 8.97
CA SER A 50 7.74 -22.51 9.18
C SER A 50 7.64 -21.01 8.91
N PHE A 51 6.62 -20.55 8.17
CA PHE A 51 6.40 -19.14 7.83
C PHE A 51 5.27 -18.48 8.63
N VAL A 52 4.24 -19.25 8.96
CA VAL A 52 3.07 -18.78 9.70
C VAL A 52 2.81 -19.78 10.82
N SER A 53 2.94 -19.33 12.06
CA SER A 53 2.63 -20.15 13.23
C SER A 53 1.12 -20.41 13.33
N THR A 54 0.74 -21.47 14.04
CA THR A 54 -0.69 -21.77 14.32
C THR A 54 -1.38 -20.60 15.03
N ALA A 55 -0.68 -19.91 15.95
CA ALA A 55 -1.23 -18.77 16.65
C ALA A 55 -1.51 -17.57 15.70
N GLU A 56 -0.62 -17.31 14.75
CA GLU A 56 -0.84 -16.27 13.72
C GLU A 56 -1.98 -16.67 12.76
N ALA A 57 -2.08 -17.96 12.42
CA ALA A 57 -3.15 -18.48 11.59
C ALA A 57 -4.52 -18.38 12.30
N ASP A 58 -4.59 -18.71 13.58
CA ASP A 58 -5.80 -18.52 14.39
C ASP A 58 -6.16 -17.03 14.51
N ALA A 59 -5.18 -16.16 14.72
CA ALA A 59 -5.38 -14.72 14.75
C ALA A 59 -5.89 -14.17 13.41
N PHE A 60 -5.41 -14.70 12.27
CA PHE A 60 -5.91 -14.35 10.95
C PHE A 60 -7.38 -14.72 10.79
N VAL A 61 -7.75 -15.94 11.16
CA VAL A 61 -9.12 -16.45 11.04
C VAL A 61 -10.10 -15.72 11.96
N ALA A 62 -9.69 -15.42 13.20
CA ALA A 62 -10.49 -14.64 14.14
C ALA A 62 -10.59 -13.15 13.75
N GLY A 63 -9.69 -12.67 12.89
CA GLY A 63 -9.62 -11.28 12.46
C GLY A 63 -10.76 -10.89 11.54
N LYS A 64 -11.32 -9.69 11.73
CA LYS A 64 -12.26 -9.11 10.76
C LYS A 64 -11.49 -8.60 9.54
N PRO A 65 -11.75 -9.11 8.32
CA PRO A 65 -11.07 -8.62 7.13
C PRO A 65 -11.46 -7.18 6.83
N GLY A 66 -10.51 -6.40 6.34
CA GLY A 66 -10.75 -5.08 5.77
C GLY A 66 -11.34 -5.17 4.37
N SER A 67 -12.03 -4.12 3.94
CA SER A 67 -12.50 -3.96 2.56
C SER A 67 -11.82 -2.77 1.90
N PHE A 68 -11.36 -2.94 0.67
CA PHE A 68 -10.93 -1.83 -0.15
C PHE A 68 -12.13 -1.21 -0.87
N PRO A 69 -12.16 0.12 -1.05
CA PRO A 69 -13.17 0.74 -1.88
C PRO A 69 -13.06 0.23 -3.32
N GLN A 70 -14.17 0.33 -4.07
CA GLN A 70 -14.09 0.19 -5.52
C GLN A 70 -13.16 1.27 -6.09
N PRO A 71 -12.48 0.99 -7.23
CA PRO A 71 -11.70 2.00 -7.92
C PRO A 71 -12.53 3.27 -8.12
N GLN A 72 -12.00 4.40 -7.66
CA GLN A 72 -12.67 5.69 -7.66
C GLN A 72 -11.69 6.78 -8.09
N PHE A 73 -12.21 7.82 -8.73
CA PHE A 73 -11.43 8.99 -9.10
C PHE A 73 -12.31 10.23 -9.05
N ALA A 74 -11.71 11.36 -8.69
CA ALA A 74 -12.33 12.66 -8.77
C ALA A 74 -12.29 13.13 -10.23
N ARG A 75 -13.46 13.45 -10.80
CA ARG A 75 -13.57 14.00 -12.16
C ARG A 75 -12.95 15.39 -12.29
N GLN A 76 -12.78 16.08 -11.16
CA GLN A 76 -12.20 17.41 -11.07
C GLN A 76 -11.20 17.43 -9.91
N LEU A 77 -9.94 17.70 -10.24
CA LEU A 77 -8.83 17.70 -9.29
C LEU A 77 -8.56 19.08 -8.68
N VAL A 78 -9.09 20.14 -9.31
CA VAL A 78 -8.82 21.53 -8.92
C VAL A 78 -10.13 22.28 -8.77
N ALA A 79 -10.26 23.04 -7.68
CA ALA A 79 -11.38 23.95 -7.44
C ALA A 79 -10.86 25.33 -7.02
N HIS A 80 -11.71 26.35 -7.15
CA HIS A 80 -11.41 27.70 -6.68
C HIS A 80 -12.62 28.26 -5.94
N SER A 81 -12.38 28.86 -4.77
CA SER A 81 -13.41 29.53 -3.98
C SER A 81 -12.80 30.71 -3.22
N GLY A 82 -13.41 31.89 -3.33
CA GLY A 82 -13.03 33.06 -2.54
C GLY A 82 -11.55 33.47 -2.65
N GLY A 83 -10.91 33.31 -3.81
CA GLY A 83 -9.49 33.62 -4.00
C GLY A 83 -8.54 32.49 -3.58
N THR A 84 -9.07 31.37 -3.10
CA THR A 84 -8.28 30.18 -2.72
C THR A 84 -8.41 29.10 -3.78
N HIS A 85 -7.28 28.50 -4.15
CA HIS A 85 -7.22 27.32 -5.01
C HIS A 85 -7.09 26.06 -4.16
N LEU A 86 -7.88 25.04 -4.48
CA LEU A 86 -7.84 23.72 -3.85
C LEU A 86 -7.40 22.70 -4.89
N VAL A 87 -6.53 21.78 -4.50
CA VAL A 87 -6.06 20.67 -5.34
C VAL A 87 -6.17 19.36 -4.56
N LEU A 88 -6.72 18.33 -5.20
CA LEU A 88 -6.77 16.97 -4.68
C LEU A 88 -5.56 16.17 -5.18
N LEU A 89 -4.94 15.38 -4.30
CA LEU A 89 -3.78 14.53 -4.59
C LEU A 89 -3.97 13.17 -3.89
N GLY A 90 -3.32 12.12 -4.41
CA GLY A 90 -3.35 10.77 -3.83
C GLY A 90 -4.77 10.21 -3.70
N ASP A 91 -5.06 9.50 -2.61
CA ASP A 91 -6.35 8.85 -2.36
C ASP A 91 -7.58 9.79 -2.46
N ALA A 92 -7.41 11.09 -2.24
CA ALA A 92 -8.49 12.07 -2.42
C ALA A 92 -8.81 12.34 -3.90
N ALA A 93 -7.81 12.20 -4.78
CA ALA A 93 -7.92 12.34 -6.22
C ALA A 93 -8.27 11.01 -6.90
N HIS A 94 -7.66 9.92 -6.46
CA HIS A 94 -7.79 8.59 -7.06
C HIS A 94 -7.53 7.51 -6.02
N ALA A 95 -8.36 6.48 -6.01
CA ALA A 95 -8.16 5.29 -5.19
C ALA A 95 -8.36 4.07 -6.09
N PHE A 96 -7.39 3.15 -6.09
CA PHE A 96 -7.44 1.93 -6.88
C PHE A 96 -6.99 0.73 -6.04
N PRO A 97 -7.26 -0.51 -6.49
CA PRO A 97 -6.94 -1.68 -5.69
C PRO A 97 -5.43 -1.76 -5.42
N PRO A 98 -5.04 -2.34 -4.28
CA PRO A 98 -3.64 -2.39 -3.85
C PRO A 98 -2.79 -3.44 -4.61
N ASP A 99 -3.34 -4.06 -5.64
CA ASP A 99 -2.74 -5.18 -6.38
C ASP A 99 -1.46 -4.81 -7.13
N VAL A 100 -1.36 -3.57 -7.61
CA VAL A 100 -0.15 -3.08 -8.31
C VAL A 100 0.87 -2.43 -7.35
N GLY A 101 0.49 -2.21 -6.09
CA GLY A 101 1.36 -1.56 -5.10
C GLY A 101 1.73 -0.11 -5.45
N GLN A 102 0.92 0.58 -6.26
CA GLN A 102 1.26 1.91 -6.79
C GLN A 102 0.59 3.09 -6.07
N GLY A 103 -0.35 2.89 -5.14
CA GLY A 103 -1.09 4.01 -4.52
C GLY A 103 -0.19 5.12 -3.97
N VAL A 104 0.84 4.75 -3.18
CA VAL A 104 1.81 5.71 -2.65
C VAL A 104 2.68 6.33 -3.75
N ASN A 105 3.15 5.53 -4.71
CA ASN A 105 3.99 6.04 -5.80
C ASN A 105 3.22 7.05 -6.66
N SER A 106 1.96 6.75 -7.00
CA SER A 106 1.09 7.66 -7.75
C SER A 106 0.80 8.94 -6.96
N ALA A 107 0.56 8.85 -5.64
CA ALA A 107 0.40 10.04 -4.81
C ALA A 107 1.67 10.92 -4.77
N LEU A 108 2.86 10.31 -4.73
CA LEU A 108 4.13 11.04 -4.79
C LEU A 108 4.38 11.65 -6.17
N GLU A 109 3.95 10.96 -7.24
CA GLU A 109 3.99 11.48 -8.60
C GLU A 109 3.09 12.71 -8.74
N ASP A 110 1.89 12.71 -8.15
CA ASP A 110 0.99 13.87 -8.13
C ASP A 110 1.68 15.10 -7.50
N VAL A 111 2.33 14.91 -6.35
CA VAL A 111 3.08 15.97 -5.66
C VAL A 111 4.22 16.49 -6.55
N THR A 112 4.96 15.58 -7.18
CA THR A 112 6.08 15.93 -8.06
C THR A 112 5.60 16.72 -9.28
N ALA A 113 4.49 16.31 -9.89
CA ALA A 113 3.87 17.02 -11.00
C ALA A 113 3.41 18.42 -10.59
N LEU A 114 2.75 18.55 -9.43
CA LEU A 114 2.33 19.84 -8.89
C LEU A 114 3.52 20.77 -8.64
N LEU A 115 4.56 20.29 -7.95
CA LEU A 115 5.77 21.06 -7.68
C LEU A 115 6.45 21.52 -8.97
N ARG A 116 6.52 20.67 -9.99
CA ARG A 116 7.07 21.02 -11.31
C ARG A 116 6.32 22.19 -11.93
N VAL A 117 4.99 22.16 -11.95
CA VAL A 117 4.16 23.24 -12.52
C VAL A 117 4.30 24.52 -11.71
N MET A 118 4.30 24.44 -10.37
CA MET A 118 4.48 25.61 -9.51
C MET A 118 5.83 26.28 -9.73
N ARG A 119 6.90 25.52 -9.98
CA ARG A 119 8.22 26.08 -10.31
C ARG A 119 8.25 26.70 -11.70
N GLN A 120 7.68 26.03 -12.70
CA GLN A 120 7.61 26.55 -14.07
C GLN A 120 6.82 27.85 -14.19
N THR A 121 5.81 28.03 -13.32
CA THR A 121 4.98 29.24 -13.26
C THR A 121 5.54 30.33 -12.35
N GLY A 122 6.68 30.08 -11.68
CA GLY A 122 7.30 31.02 -10.75
C GLY A 122 6.60 31.12 -9.38
N ALA A 123 5.60 30.28 -9.10
CA ALA A 123 4.95 30.20 -7.80
C ALA A 123 5.86 29.59 -6.71
N LEU A 124 6.86 28.80 -7.11
CA LEU A 124 7.94 28.31 -6.25
C LEU A 124 9.30 28.63 -6.89
N PRO A 125 10.37 28.81 -6.09
CA PRO A 125 11.72 28.95 -6.62
C PRO A 125 12.14 27.69 -7.37
N ALA A 126 13.05 27.85 -8.34
CA ALA A 126 13.69 26.72 -9.01
C ALA A 126 14.36 25.78 -7.98
N GLU A 127 14.47 24.49 -8.31
CA GLU A 127 15.14 23.54 -7.43
C GLU A 127 16.57 24.01 -7.12
N SER A 128 16.88 24.12 -5.83
CA SER A 128 18.25 24.30 -5.38
C SER A 128 19.03 23.04 -5.73
N THR A 129 20.13 23.19 -6.46
CA THR A 129 21.07 22.10 -6.77
C THR A 129 21.90 21.65 -5.56
N ALA A 130 21.62 22.16 -4.36
CA ALA A 130 22.31 21.78 -3.14
C ALA A 130 21.81 20.43 -2.61
N VAL A 131 22.22 19.34 -3.28
CA VAL A 131 22.38 18.04 -2.63
C VAL A 131 23.88 17.84 -2.41
N ALA A 132 24.44 18.60 -1.48
CA ALA A 132 25.75 18.31 -0.93
C ALA A 132 25.56 17.30 0.22
N GLY A 133 25.94 16.04 -0.01
CA GLY A 133 26.20 15.07 1.07
C GLY A 133 25.07 14.13 1.46
N ALA A 134 24.24 13.66 0.53
CA ALA A 134 23.49 12.42 0.79
C ALA A 134 24.44 11.25 0.55
N ASP A 135 25.07 10.78 1.63
CA ASP A 135 25.78 9.51 1.66
C ASP A 135 24.94 8.43 0.96
N THR A 136 25.59 7.77 0.01
CA THR A 136 25.07 6.68 -0.80
C THR A 136 24.25 5.72 0.05
N LEU A 137 22.92 5.79 -0.10
CA LEU A 137 22.02 4.80 0.48
C LEU A 137 22.23 3.51 -0.34
N HIS A 138 23.19 2.69 0.09
CA HIS A 138 23.33 1.33 -0.40
C HIS A 138 22.09 0.55 0.04
N ILE A 139 21.19 0.31 -0.93
CA ILE A 139 20.05 -0.61 -0.83
C ILE A 139 20.60 -2.03 -0.74
#